data_AF-A0A939PQX0-F1
#
_entry.id   AF-A0A939PQX0-F1
#
_cell.length_a   1.000
_cell.length_b   1.000
_cell.length_c   1.000
_cell.angle_alpha   90.00
_cell.angle_beta   90.00
_cell.angle_gamma   90.00
#
_symmetry.space_group_name_H-M   'P 1'
#
loop_
_entity.id
_entity.type
_entity.pdbx_description
1 polymer ?
#
loop_
_entity_poly.entity_id
_entity_poly.type
_entity_poly.pdbx_seq_one_letter_code
_entity_poly.pdbx_strand_id
1 'polypeptide(L)'
;MKTLPRILTAATAVMAIGGSVFASTAAPASAAARNGKCDSGEFCLYYNSGLKGSLSDFTSSVGDYGTKQPKCYDFKSKGAGKGMCVKNHAASAWNRSKKTVRVYYNSNFGGRYQDIKAGAKANLNSTLKNNNASHQIGPGSTAGCSTSGTGDRRSCAQAVAWAKSHITRTYHKDYANRCDHVVGLAYGFSASGSTSAYRHWLAVPSRFKHPGSTNVPAGGLAFFSGGYGHVMISIGGGKFVSNDINGRGTLTVTTISAIRSKWGKPYLGWTQPWFQANH
;
A
#
# COMPACT_ATOMS: atom_id res chain seq x y z
N MET A 1 9.50 41.84 -56.00
CA MET A 1 8.60 43.03 -56.04
C MET A 1 7.16 42.54 -55.92
N LYS A 2 6.31 43.32 -55.24
CA LYS A 2 4.85 43.56 -55.43
C LYS A 2 4.12 42.57 -56.40
N THR A 3 3.00 41.93 -56.05
CA THR A 3 1.74 42.52 -55.54
C THR A 3 0.78 41.49 -54.86
N LEU A 4 -0.03 41.97 -53.90
CA LEU A 4 -1.35 41.42 -53.47
C LEU A 4 -2.48 42.11 -54.31
N PRO A 5 -3.80 41.89 -54.11
CA PRO A 5 -4.57 40.75 -53.55
C PRO A 5 -5.75 40.31 -54.47
N ARG A 6 -6.63 39.41 -54.00
CA ARG A 6 -8.10 39.52 -54.25
C ARG A 6 -8.90 38.97 -53.06
N ILE A 7 -10.10 39.53 -52.83
CA ILE A 7 -10.87 39.47 -51.57
C ILE A 7 -12.36 39.16 -51.90
N LEU A 8 -13.15 38.79 -50.88
CA LEU A 8 -14.64 38.68 -50.83
C LEU A 8 -15.20 37.37 -51.45
N THR A 9 -16.21 36.64 -50.94
CA THR A 9 -17.16 36.74 -49.79
C THR A 9 -17.89 35.36 -49.63
N ALA A 10 -18.59 34.92 -48.56
CA ALA A 10 -18.94 35.47 -47.23
C ALA A 10 -19.22 34.33 -46.18
N ALA A 11 -20.21 34.54 -45.27
CA ALA A 11 -20.75 33.72 -44.18
C ALA A 11 -21.46 32.41 -44.62
N THR A 12 -21.76 31.38 -43.79
CA THR A 12 -22.39 31.27 -42.44
C THR A 12 -22.12 29.86 -41.85
N ALA A 13 -22.29 29.49 -40.56
CA ALA A 13 -22.74 30.13 -39.32
C ALA A 13 -22.11 29.41 -38.08
N VAL A 14 -22.39 29.94 -36.88
CA VAL A 14 -21.78 29.59 -35.58
C VAL A 14 -22.40 28.35 -34.92
N MET A 15 -21.55 27.50 -34.31
CA MET A 15 -21.86 26.90 -33.00
C MET A 15 -20.63 26.99 -32.09
N ALA A 16 -20.80 27.60 -30.91
CA ALA A 16 -19.74 27.85 -29.95
C ALA A 16 -20.07 27.21 -28.59
N ILE A 17 -19.49 26.05 -28.32
CA ILE A 17 -19.27 25.45 -26.99
C ILE A 17 -17.95 24.66 -27.16
N GLY A 18 -16.85 24.90 -26.45
CA GLY A 18 -16.71 25.37 -25.07
C GLY A 18 -16.12 24.21 -24.26
N GLY A 19 -14.99 24.42 -23.57
CA GLY A 19 -14.37 23.38 -22.74
C GLY A 19 -12.97 22.96 -23.20
N SER A 20 -11.99 23.72 -22.74
CA SER A 20 -10.59 23.37 -22.56
C SER A 20 -10.34 21.86 -22.40
N VAL A 21 -9.52 21.28 -23.29
CA VAL A 21 -8.99 19.92 -23.07
C VAL A 21 -8.03 20.01 -21.89
N PHE A 22 -8.50 19.62 -20.70
CA PHE A 22 -7.69 19.61 -19.50
C PHE A 22 -6.52 18.63 -19.69
N ALA A 23 -5.33 19.17 -19.92
CA ALA A 23 -4.10 18.44 -19.71
C ALA A 23 -4.02 18.08 -18.23
N SER A 24 -4.48 16.87 -17.87
CA SER A 24 -4.41 16.33 -16.53
C SER A 24 -2.97 15.92 -16.21
N THR A 25 -2.07 16.91 -16.16
CA THR A 25 -0.82 16.79 -15.42
C THR A 25 -1.22 16.59 -13.97
N ALA A 26 -1.08 15.35 -13.49
CA ALA A 26 -1.23 15.06 -12.07
C ALA A 26 -0.13 15.81 -11.31
N ALA A 27 -0.45 17.03 -10.86
CA ALA A 27 0.38 17.75 -9.90
C ALA A 27 0.54 16.88 -8.65
N PRO A 28 1.73 16.84 -8.03
CA PRO A 28 1.94 16.07 -6.82
C PRO A 28 1.06 16.65 -5.69
N ALA A 29 -0.01 15.94 -5.37
CA ALA A 29 -0.95 16.33 -4.33
C ALA A 29 -0.36 16.12 -2.93
N SER A 30 0.56 17.01 -2.52
CA SER A 30 0.89 17.36 -1.13
C SER A 30 1.95 18.46 -1.08
N ALA A 31 1.56 19.71 -1.36
CA ALA A 31 2.29 20.89 -0.89
C ALA A 31 2.03 21.14 0.61
N ALA A 32 2.06 20.06 1.41
CA ALA A 32 2.41 20.13 2.82
C ALA A 32 3.66 21.02 2.96
N ALA A 33 3.74 21.82 4.04
CA ALA A 33 4.86 22.73 4.21
C ALA A 33 6.19 22.01 3.91
N ARG A 34 6.87 22.57 2.90
CA ARG A 34 8.07 22.07 2.22
C ARG A 34 9.14 23.16 2.29
N ASN A 35 9.19 23.83 3.44
CA ASN A 35 9.86 25.10 3.70
C ASN A 35 11.33 24.92 4.15
N GLY A 36 11.78 23.69 4.43
CA GLY A 36 13.15 23.41 4.88
C GLY A 36 13.41 23.75 6.36
N LYS A 37 12.36 23.87 7.17
CA LYS A 37 12.40 23.82 8.63
C LYS A 37 11.72 22.51 9.06
N CYS A 38 11.87 22.15 10.33
CA CYS A 38 11.16 21.01 10.89
C CYS A 38 10.20 21.53 11.94
N ASP A 39 9.01 21.92 11.51
CA ASP A 39 8.01 22.61 12.32
C ASP A 39 7.12 21.63 13.09
N SER A 40 6.22 22.14 13.93
CA SER A 40 5.34 21.29 14.75
C SER A 40 4.30 20.60 13.87
N GLY A 41 4.15 19.28 14.01
CA GLY A 41 3.24 18.48 13.18
C GLY A 41 3.91 17.72 12.03
N GLU A 42 5.16 18.04 11.69
CA GLU A 42 5.86 17.49 10.52
C GLU A 42 6.66 16.22 10.80
N PHE A 43 6.97 15.48 9.74
CA PHE A 43 8.01 14.47 9.69
C PHE A 43 9.15 14.96 8.81
N CYS A 44 10.38 14.91 9.30
CA CYS A 44 11.54 15.54 8.67
C CYS A 44 12.65 14.52 8.45
N LEU A 45 13.08 14.35 7.20
CA LEU A 45 14.21 13.52 6.79
C LEU A 45 15.45 14.39 6.57
N TYR A 46 16.60 13.94 7.06
CA TYR A 46 17.87 14.66 6.99
C TYR A 46 18.89 13.88 6.16
N TYR A 47 19.64 14.61 5.35
CA TYR A 47 20.65 14.02 4.45
C TYR A 47 21.75 13.26 5.20
N ASN A 48 22.22 13.77 6.35
CA ASN A 48 23.24 13.11 7.16
C ASN A 48 22.67 12.53 8.47
N SER A 49 23.44 11.62 9.08
CA SER A 49 23.15 11.10 10.42
C SER A 49 23.27 12.19 11.50
N GLY A 50 22.56 12.05 12.61
CA GLY A 50 22.57 13.02 13.72
C GLY A 50 21.79 14.30 13.44
N LEU A 51 20.78 14.25 12.57
CA LEU A 51 19.98 15.40 12.10
C LEU A 51 20.82 16.51 11.43
N LYS A 52 21.89 16.10 10.76
CA LYS A 52 22.82 17.01 10.07
C LYS A 52 22.51 17.12 8.57
N GLY A 53 23.02 18.18 7.95
CA GLY A 53 22.83 18.46 6.53
C GLY A 53 21.46 19.06 6.23
N SER A 54 21.13 19.13 4.94
CA SER A 54 19.85 19.62 4.46
C SER A 54 18.71 18.66 4.86
N LEU A 55 17.52 19.21 5.10
CA LEU A 55 16.33 18.47 5.52
C LEU A 55 15.19 18.55 4.51
N SER A 56 14.29 17.58 4.59
CA SER A 56 13.06 17.46 3.84
C SER A 56 11.90 17.13 4.82
N ASP A 57 11.10 18.14 5.10
CA ASP A 57 9.85 18.25 5.90
C ASP A 57 8.57 17.78 5.18
N PHE A 58 7.64 17.11 5.87
CA PHE A 58 6.40 16.55 5.31
C PHE A 58 5.26 16.54 6.35
N THR A 59 4.01 16.85 5.96
CA THR A 59 2.81 16.67 6.83
C THR A 59 1.90 15.51 6.42
N SER A 60 2.17 14.87 5.28
CA SER A 60 1.38 13.76 4.73
C SER A 60 2.28 12.55 4.39
N SER A 61 1.67 11.38 4.23
CA SER A 61 2.38 10.15 3.82
C SER A 61 2.82 10.26 2.35
N VAL A 62 4.08 9.94 2.06
CA VAL A 62 4.61 9.98 0.68
C VAL A 62 4.95 8.57 0.20
N GLY A 63 4.20 8.10 -0.80
CA GLY A 63 4.32 6.76 -1.39
C GLY A 63 5.53 6.57 -2.31
N ASP A 64 6.08 7.62 -2.93
CA ASP A 64 7.39 7.56 -3.59
C ASP A 64 8.07 8.92 -3.49
N TYR A 65 9.33 8.93 -3.06
CA TYR A 65 10.16 10.14 -3.07
C TYR A 65 10.58 10.57 -4.48
N GLY A 66 10.51 9.67 -5.47
CA GLY A 66 10.94 9.93 -6.84
C GLY A 66 12.46 9.98 -7.00
N THR A 67 12.96 9.76 -8.21
CA THR A 67 14.40 9.58 -8.48
C THR A 67 15.09 10.77 -9.14
N LYS A 68 14.35 11.74 -9.71
CA LYS A 68 14.94 12.85 -10.49
C LYS A 68 14.13 14.14 -10.38
N GLN A 69 14.81 15.27 -10.31
CA GLN A 69 14.22 16.62 -10.45
C GLN A 69 13.58 16.82 -11.85
N PRO A 70 12.51 17.62 -11.98
CA PRO A 70 11.79 18.36 -10.93
C PRO A 70 10.73 17.51 -10.18
N LYS A 71 10.67 16.20 -10.43
CA LYS A 71 9.57 15.32 -9.97
C LYS A 71 9.83 14.62 -8.64
N CYS A 72 11.06 14.64 -8.13
CA CYS A 72 11.40 14.07 -6.83
C CYS A 72 11.24 15.07 -5.69
N TYR A 73 10.96 14.56 -4.50
CA TYR A 73 11.10 15.34 -3.27
C TYR A 73 12.59 15.51 -2.97
N ASP A 74 13.02 16.74 -2.75
CA ASP A 74 14.40 17.14 -2.42
C ASP A 74 14.56 17.63 -0.98
N PHE A 75 15.81 17.65 -0.52
CA PHE A 75 16.18 18.37 0.70
C PHE A 75 16.22 19.89 0.42
N LYS A 76 15.46 20.65 1.21
CA LYS A 76 15.16 22.07 0.97
C LYS A 76 16.07 23.04 1.72
N SER A 77 16.48 22.67 2.93
CA SER A 77 17.18 23.57 3.85
C SER A 77 18.66 23.79 3.46
N LYS A 78 19.34 24.70 4.15
CA LYS A 78 20.78 24.94 3.95
C LYS A 78 21.60 23.74 4.44
N GLY A 79 22.71 23.44 3.77
CA GLY A 79 23.67 22.40 4.15
C GLY A 79 23.85 21.30 3.10
N ALA A 80 24.76 20.35 3.37
CA ALA A 80 25.03 19.21 2.50
C ALA A 80 23.74 18.41 2.21
N GLY A 81 23.49 18.09 0.94
CA GLY A 81 22.27 17.42 0.49
C GLY A 81 21.24 18.31 -0.22
N LYS A 82 21.33 19.63 -0.11
CA LYS A 82 20.33 20.56 -0.67
C LYS A 82 20.11 20.32 -2.16
N GLY A 83 18.85 20.20 -2.58
CA GLY A 83 18.43 19.99 -3.98
C GLY A 83 18.54 18.54 -4.47
N MET A 84 19.22 17.64 -3.74
CA MET A 84 19.25 16.22 -4.09
C MET A 84 17.95 15.53 -3.69
N CYS A 85 17.53 14.54 -4.47
CA CYS A 85 16.33 13.75 -4.21
C CYS A 85 16.49 12.96 -2.90
N VAL A 86 15.45 12.95 -2.05
CA VAL A 86 15.42 12.24 -0.76
C VAL A 86 15.59 10.73 -0.93
N LYS A 87 15.07 10.17 -2.03
CA LYS A 87 15.17 8.75 -2.37
C LYS A 87 16.62 8.27 -2.32
N ASN A 88 16.88 7.28 -1.49
CA ASN A 88 18.21 6.70 -1.25
C ASN A 88 19.27 7.67 -0.70
N HIS A 89 18.87 8.81 -0.12
CA HIS A 89 19.81 9.82 0.39
C HIS A 89 19.53 10.30 1.83
N ALA A 90 18.39 9.97 2.45
CA ALA A 90 18.18 10.31 3.87
C ALA A 90 18.92 9.33 4.80
N ALA A 91 19.48 9.86 5.89
CA ALA A 91 20.27 9.10 6.87
C ALA A 91 19.81 9.29 8.33
N SER A 92 18.98 10.28 8.63
CA SER A 92 18.31 10.42 9.93
C SER A 92 16.95 11.12 9.80
N ALA A 93 16.15 11.09 10.86
CA ALA A 93 14.80 11.62 10.88
C ALA A 93 14.43 12.25 12.22
N TRP A 94 13.59 13.29 12.18
CA TRP A 94 12.87 13.81 13.34
C TRP A 94 11.37 13.76 13.05
N ASN A 95 10.63 13.05 13.89
CA ASN A 95 9.18 13.04 13.86
C ASN A 95 8.62 14.07 14.85
N ARG A 96 8.17 15.23 14.36
CA ARG A 96 7.43 16.24 15.13
C ARG A 96 5.91 16.12 14.97
N SER A 97 5.43 15.09 14.27
CA SER A 97 4.00 14.76 14.20
C SER A 97 3.49 14.08 15.47
N LYS A 98 2.17 14.04 15.64
CA LYS A 98 1.49 13.36 16.76
C LYS A 98 1.33 11.84 16.56
N LYS A 99 1.86 11.26 15.49
CA LYS A 99 1.71 9.83 15.16
C LYS A 99 3.08 9.18 14.95
N THR A 100 3.18 7.86 15.11
CA THR A 100 4.35 7.11 14.61
C THR A 100 4.49 7.33 13.11
N VAL A 101 5.72 7.46 12.60
CA VAL A 101 6.01 7.50 11.18
C VAL A 101 6.87 6.31 10.82
N ARG A 102 6.46 5.54 9.81
CA ARG A 102 7.21 4.40 9.30
C ARG A 102 7.93 4.80 8.02
N VAL A 103 9.26 4.78 8.05
CA VAL A 103 10.10 4.93 6.85
C VAL A 103 10.28 3.55 6.23
N TYR A 104 10.23 3.47 4.91
CA TYR A 104 10.29 2.23 4.14
C TYR A 104 11.47 2.23 3.15
N TYR A 105 12.04 1.05 2.95
CA TYR A 105 13.11 0.80 1.98
C TYR A 105 12.64 1.02 0.54
N ASN A 106 11.48 0.46 0.16
CA ASN A 106 10.92 0.61 -1.19
C ASN A 106 9.85 1.71 -1.26
N SER A 107 9.57 2.15 -2.49
CA SER A 107 8.36 2.92 -2.81
C SER A 107 7.09 2.07 -2.56
N ASN A 108 5.94 2.73 -2.56
CA ASN A 108 4.61 2.17 -2.28
C ASN A 108 4.50 1.50 -0.90
N PHE A 109 5.17 2.07 0.11
CA PHE A 109 5.18 1.58 1.50
C PHE A 109 5.67 0.11 1.60
N GLY A 110 6.67 -0.24 0.79
CA GLY A 110 7.12 -1.62 0.62
C GLY A 110 8.46 -1.95 1.29
N GLY A 111 8.71 -3.25 1.48
CA GLY A 111 10.00 -3.77 1.94
C GLY A 111 10.24 -3.62 3.44
N ARG A 112 11.52 -3.62 3.84
CA ARG A 112 11.95 -3.40 5.23
C ARG A 112 11.62 -1.97 5.66
N TYR A 113 11.38 -1.77 6.95
CA TYR A 113 10.96 -0.48 7.49
C TYR A 113 11.60 -0.16 8.86
N GLN A 114 11.45 1.07 9.31
CA GLN A 114 11.76 1.53 10.67
C GLN A 114 10.67 2.48 11.16
N ASP A 115 10.19 2.24 12.38
CA ASP A 115 9.20 3.08 13.05
C ASP A 115 9.89 4.17 13.89
N ILE A 116 9.56 5.41 13.61
CA ILE A 116 9.98 6.60 14.35
C ILE A 116 8.78 7.07 15.17
N LYS A 117 8.80 6.84 16.49
CA LYS A 117 7.70 7.24 17.40
C LYS A 117 7.44 8.76 17.33
N ALA A 118 6.23 9.19 17.70
CA ALA A 118 5.90 10.61 17.81
C ALA A 118 6.91 11.34 18.74
N GLY A 119 7.35 12.53 18.34
CA GLY A 119 8.39 13.32 19.02
C GLY A 119 9.85 12.83 18.81
N ALA A 120 10.06 11.60 18.34
CA ALA A 120 11.38 10.97 18.37
C ALA A 120 12.35 11.51 17.30
N LYS A 121 13.62 11.61 17.70
CA LYS A 121 14.80 11.87 16.85
C LYS A 121 15.57 10.56 16.70
N ALA A 122 15.94 10.18 15.48
CA ALA A 122 16.63 8.91 15.24
C ALA A 122 17.53 8.94 14.00
N ASN A 123 18.63 8.19 14.05
CA ASN A 123 19.29 7.74 12.83
C ASN A 123 18.45 6.66 12.16
N LEU A 124 18.47 6.64 10.82
CA LEU A 124 17.96 5.47 10.10
C LEU A 124 18.95 4.31 10.31
N ASN A 125 18.42 3.11 10.50
CA ASN A 125 19.20 1.90 10.71
C ASN A 125 20.03 1.54 9.45
N SER A 126 20.97 0.60 9.59
CA SER A 126 21.88 0.19 8.52
C SER A 126 21.19 -0.31 7.25
N THR A 127 19.92 -0.76 7.34
CA THR A 127 19.13 -1.17 6.17
C THR A 127 18.54 0.03 5.43
N LEU A 128 18.07 1.06 6.15
CA LEU A 128 17.28 2.17 5.59
C LEU A 128 18.09 3.43 5.31
N LYS A 129 19.21 3.64 6.01
CA LYS A 129 20.13 4.75 5.73
C LYS A 129 20.56 4.68 4.27
N ASN A 130 20.38 5.78 3.55
CA ASN A 130 20.69 5.91 2.12
C ASN A 130 19.98 4.87 1.21
N ASN A 131 18.89 4.27 1.66
CA ASN A 131 18.15 3.24 0.93
C ASN A 131 16.63 3.32 1.21
N ASN A 132 16.11 4.52 1.44
CA ASN A 132 14.70 4.76 1.74
C ASN A 132 13.98 5.45 0.58
N ALA A 133 12.74 5.06 0.34
CA ALA A 133 11.98 5.50 -0.84
C ALA A 133 10.52 5.88 -0.59
N SER A 134 9.97 5.63 0.61
CA SER A 134 8.65 6.12 1.03
C SER A 134 8.52 6.24 2.56
N HIS A 135 7.51 6.95 3.05
CA HIS A 135 7.11 6.92 4.46
C HIS A 135 5.60 7.05 4.64
N GLN A 136 5.08 6.43 5.70
CA GLN A 136 3.69 6.54 6.10
C GLN A 136 3.59 7.23 7.47
N ILE A 137 2.82 8.31 7.57
CA ILE A 137 2.50 9.02 8.81
C ILE A 137 1.24 8.40 9.42
N GLY A 138 1.32 7.96 10.67
CA GLY A 138 0.27 7.15 11.27
C GLY A 138 -0.04 5.90 10.45
N PRO A 139 0.96 5.04 10.14
CA PRO A 139 0.65 3.69 9.71
C PRO A 139 -0.16 3.12 10.87
N GLY A 140 -1.40 2.68 10.60
CA GLY A 140 -2.22 2.08 11.65
C GLY A 140 -1.38 1.01 12.34
N SER A 141 -1.28 1.07 13.68
CA SER A 141 -0.57 0.07 14.49
C SER A 141 -0.93 -1.29 13.93
N THR A 142 0.01 -2.00 13.27
CA THR A 142 -0.27 -3.07 12.29
C THR A 142 -1.45 -3.91 12.75
N ALA A 143 -2.66 -3.60 12.25
CA ALA A 143 -3.86 -3.76 13.07
C ALA A 143 -3.99 -5.22 13.45
N GLY A 144 -3.87 -5.51 14.75
CA GLY A 144 -3.75 -6.88 15.22
C GLY A 144 -4.89 -7.70 14.66
N CYS A 145 -4.59 -8.87 14.12
CA CYS A 145 -5.66 -9.75 13.71
C CYS A 145 -6.47 -10.11 14.95
N SER A 146 -7.78 -9.89 14.88
CA SER A 146 -8.70 -10.02 15.99
C SER A 146 -9.97 -10.71 15.50
N THR A 147 -10.38 -11.73 16.24
CA THR A 147 -11.64 -12.45 16.05
C THR A 147 -12.76 -11.88 16.95
N SER A 148 -12.55 -10.68 17.51
CA SER A 148 -13.51 -10.01 18.38
C SER A 148 -14.67 -9.45 17.56
N GLY A 149 -15.90 -9.89 17.86
CA GLY A 149 -17.11 -9.47 17.15
C GLY A 149 -17.32 -10.11 15.77
N THR A 150 -16.52 -11.13 15.42
CA THR A 150 -16.60 -11.85 14.14
C THR A 150 -17.14 -13.27 14.30
N GLY A 151 -16.97 -13.88 15.48
CA GLY A 151 -17.54 -15.18 15.84
C GLY A 151 -16.74 -16.40 15.37
N ASP A 152 -15.44 -16.23 15.09
CA ASP A 152 -14.58 -17.31 14.59
C ASP A 152 -14.35 -18.44 15.61
N ARG A 153 -14.22 -19.66 15.10
CA ARG A 153 -13.93 -20.87 15.90
C ARG A 153 -12.46 -21.02 16.28
N ARG A 154 -11.56 -20.28 15.61
CA ARG A 154 -10.11 -20.28 15.87
C ARG A 154 -9.61 -18.85 15.94
N SER A 155 -8.70 -18.60 16.87
CA SER A 155 -7.93 -17.35 16.88
C SER A 155 -7.07 -17.20 15.62
N CYS A 156 -6.69 -15.97 15.31
CA CYS A 156 -5.76 -15.67 14.22
C CYS A 156 -4.44 -16.46 14.29
N ALA A 157 -3.91 -16.69 15.49
CA ALA A 157 -2.69 -17.49 15.68
C ALA A 157 -2.90 -18.97 15.30
N GLN A 158 -4.03 -19.56 15.70
CA GLN A 158 -4.40 -20.93 15.32
C GLN A 158 -4.66 -21.05 13.81
N ALA A 159 -5.30 -20.07 13.19
CA ALA A 159 -5.52 -20.05 11.75
C ALA A 159 -4.20 -19.93 10.95
N VAL A 160 -3.24 -19.14 11.45
CA VAL A 160 -1.87 -19.06 10.89
C VAL A 160 -1.11 -20.38 11.05
N ALA A 161 -1.24 -21.06 12.19
CA ALA A 161 -0.62 -22.37 12.42
C ALA A 161 -1.22 -23.45 11.48
N TRP A 162 -2.54 -23.46 11.32
CA TRP A 162 -3.22 -24.32 10.34
C TRP A 162 -2.73 -24.03 8.91
N ALA A 163 -2.72 -22.77 8.49
CA ALA A 163 -2.32 -22.39 7.15
C ALA A 163 -0.86 -22.78 6.83
N LYS A 164 0.05 -22.71 7.82
CA LYS A 164 1.43 -23.16 7.67
C LYS A 164 1.56 -24.69 7.57
N SER A 165 0.81 -25.44 8.39
CA SER A 165 0.85 -26.92 8.40
C SER A 165 0.20 -27.56 7.17
N HIS A 166 -0.68 -26.84 6.46
CA HIS A 166 -1.38 -27.33 5.28
C HIS A 166 -0.71 -26.92 3.94
N ILE A 167 0.48 -26.31 3.99
CA ILE A 167 1.27 -25.99 2.79
C ILE A 167 1.63 -27.28 2.04
N THR A 168 1.25 -27.35 0.76
CA THR A 168 1.54 -28.49 -0.11
C THR A 168 1.78 -28.05 -1.56
N ARG A 169 2.68 -28.74 -2.25
CA ARG A 169 2.89 -28.65 -3.71
C ARG A 169 2.18 -29.77 -4.48
N THR A 170 1.54 -30.69 -3.79
CA THR A 170 0.72 -31.75 -4.39
C THR A 170 -0.70 -31.24 -4.60
N TYR A 171 -1.39 -31.75 -5.62
CA TYR A 171 -2.81 -31.45 -5.85
C TYR A 171 -3.67 -31.90 -4.68
N HIS A 172 -4.53 -31.01 -4.18
CA HIS A 172 -5.58 -31.33 -3.21
C HIS A 172 -6.95 -30.86 -3.71
N LYS A 173 -7.93 -31.77 -3.76
CA LYS A 173 -9.27 -31.51 -4.33
C LYS A 173 -10.02 -30.36 -3.64
N ASP A 174 -9.80 -30.19 -2.34
CA ASP A 174 -10.50 -29.18 -1.54
C ASP A 174 -9.84 -27.80 -1.65
N TYR A 175 -8.66 -27.70 -2.28
CA TYR A 175 -7.96 -26.42 -2.51
C TYR A 175 -8.14 -25.89 -3.93
N ALA A 176 -8.32 -26.78 -4.92
CA ALA A 176 -8.43 -26.40 -6.33
C ALA A 176 -9.66 -25.51 -6.58
N ASN A 177 -9.43 -24.28 -7.06
CA ASN A 177 -10.44 -23.23 -7.27
C ASN A 177 -11.26 -22.85 -6.02
N ARG A 178 -10.78 -23.17 -4.81
CA ARG A 178 -11.53 -23.10 -3.54
C ARG A 178 -10.93 -22.12 -2.51
N CYS A 179 -10.37 -21.01 -2.98
CA CYS A 179 -9.69 -20.01 -2.14
C CYS A 179 -10.48 -19.59 -0.89
N ASP A 180 -11.78 -19.33 -1.05
CA ASP A 180 -12.65 -18.86 0.03
C ASP A 180 -12.97 -19.97 1.05
N HIS A 181 -13.15 -21.20 0.58
CA HIS A 181 -13.29 -22.38 1.44
C HIS A 181 -11.99 -22.67 2.21
N VAL A 182 -10.81 -22.52 1.59
CA VAL A 182 -9.51 -22.69 2.27
C VAL A 182 -9.33 -21.75 3.46
N VAL A 183 -9.73 -20.47 3.34
CA VAL A 183 -9.66 -19.54 4.48
C VAL A 183 -10.72 -19.83 5.54
N GLY A 184 -11.89 -20.35 5.16
CA GLY A 184 -12.88 -20.89 6.11
C GLY A 184 -12.35 -22.09 6.90
N LEU A 185 -11.71 -23.06 6.22
CA LEU A 185 -11.02 -24.19 6.84
C LEU A 185 -9.93 -23.74 7.81
N ALA A 186 -9.17 -22.69 7.45
CA ALA A 186 -8.15 -22.11 8.32
C ALA A 186 -8.72 -21.60 9.65
N TYR A 187 -9.90 -21.00 9.64
CA TYR A 187 -10.61 -20.52 10.82
C TYR A 187 -11.53 -21.55 11.49
N GLY A 188 -11.55 -22.80 11.01
CA GLY A 188 -12.26 -23.92 11.65
C GLY A 188 -13.71 -24.11 11.21
N PHE A 189 -14.13 -23.43 10.14
CA PHE A 189 -15.42 -23.63 9.49
C PHE A 189 -15.32 -24.70 8.38
N SER A 190 -16.44 -25.34 8.04
CA SER A 190 -16.53 -26.26 6.89
C SER A 190 -16.56 -25.53 5.54
N ALA A 191 -16.94 -24.24 5.53
CA ALA A 191 -16.84 -23.32 4.40
C ALA A 191 -16.86 -21.87 4.93
N SER A 192 -16.57 -20.90 4.07
CA SER A 192 -16.71 -19.46 4.39
C SER A 192 -18.15 -18.95 4.43
N GLY A 193 -19.10 -19.71 3.88
CA GLY A 193 -20.50 -19.31 3.68
C GLY A 193 -20.75 -18.42 2.45
N SER A 194 -19.69 -17.85 1.85
CA SER A 194 -19.81 -17.00 0.66
C SER A 194 -19.58 -17.76 -0.65
N THR A 195 -20.31 -17.36 -1.70
CA THR A 195 -20.26 -18.01 -3.02
C THR A 195 -19.00 -17.67 -3.84
N SER A 196 -18.27 -16.63 -3.46
CA SER A 196 -16.98 -16.26 -4.06
C SER A 196 -16.20 -15.32 -3.14
N ALA A 197 -14.88 -15.26 -3.30
CA ALA A 197 -14.03 -14.35 -2.54
C ALA A 197 -14.40 -12.87 -2.76
N TYR A 198 -14.90 -12.50 -3.95
CA TYR A 198 -15.41 -11.15 -4.18
C TYR A 198 -16.74 -10.88 -3.45
N ARG A 199 -17.67 -11.85 -3.42
CA ARG A 199 -18.92 -11.73 -2.65
C ARG A 199 -18.64 -11.67 -1.15
N HIS A 200 -17.69 -12.47 -0.68
CA HIS A 200 -17.19 -12.45 0.69
C HIS A 200 -16.65 -11.06 1.05
N TRP A 201 -15.74 -10.49 0.25
CA TRP A 201 -15.27 -9.12 0.46
C TRP A 201 -16.43 -8.12 0.52
N LEU A 202 -17.42 -8.21 -0.36
CA LEU A 202 -18.57 -7.29 -0.32
C LEU A 202 -19.36 -7.42 0.99
N ALA A 203 -19.63 -8.64 1.45
CA ALA A 203 -20.43 -8.93 2.65
C ALA A 203 -19.80 -8.45 3.97
N VAL A 204 -18.45 -8.50 4.10
CA VAL A 204 -17.77 -8.13 5.36
C VAL A 204 -18.14 -6.70 5.81
N PRO A 205 -18.58 -6.47 7.07
CA PRO A 205 -18.86 -5.13 7.59
C PRO A 205 -17.69 -4.15 7.46
N SER A 206 -17.97 -2.87 7.16
CA SER A 206 -16.95 -1.84 6.93
C SER A 206 -15.96 -1.66 8.09
N ARG A 207 -16.42 -1.82 9.35
CA ARG A 207 -15.59 -1.80 10.57
C ARG A 207 -14.46 -2.84 10.59
N PHE A 208 -14.59 -3.92 9.82
CA PHE A 208 -13.59 -5.00 9.72
C PHE A 208 -12.73 -4.89 8.45
N LYS A 209 -13.01 -3.93 7.56
CA LYS A 209 -12.32 -3.73 6.28
C LYS A 209 -11.18 -2.72 6.41
N HIS A 210 -10.09 -3.00 5.71
CA HIS A 210 -8.95 -2.10 5.52
C HIS A 210 -8.66 -1.96 4.01
N PRO A 211 -9.48 -1.18 3.27
CA PRO A 211 -9.34 -1.03 1.81
C PRO A 211 -7.98 -0.47 1.40
N GLY A 212 -7.42 -0.97 0.31
CA GLY A 212 -6.12 -0.56 -0.25
C GLY A 212 -4.88 -0.88 0.61
N SER A 213 -5.03 -1.14 1.91
CA SER A 213 -3.93 -1.39 2.82
C SER A 213 -3.20 -2.71 2.50
N THR A 214 -1.89 -2.65 2.29
CA THR A 214 -1.01 -3.82 2.13
C THR A 214 -0.39 -4.29 3.45
N ASN A 215 -0.58 -3.53 4.53
CA ASN A 215 -0.09 -3.84 5.88
C ASN A 215 -1.02 -4.86 6.57
N VAL A 216 -1.06 -6.10 6.07
CA VAL A 216 -1.96 -7.16 6.58
C VAL A 216 -1.32 -7.87 7.79
N PRO A 217 -1.98 -7.94 8.96
CA PRO A 217 -1.49 -8.69 10.13
C PRO A 217 -1.45 -10.19 9.84
N ALA A 218 -0.69 -10.97 10.61
CA ALA A 218 -0.79 -12.43 10.56
C ALA A 218 -2.20 -12.87 10.98
N GLY A 219 -2.85 -13.70 10.16
CA GLY A 219 -4.25 -14.13 10.27
C GLY A 219 -5.23 -13.29 9.44
N GLY A 220 -4.90 -12.04 9.09
CA GLY A 220 -5.77 -11.19 8.27
C GLY A 220 -6.00 -11.76 6.86
N LEU A 221 -7.19 -11.55 6.32
CA LEU A 221 -7.61 -12.07 5.02
C LEU A 221 -7.41 -11.01 3.94
N ALA A 222 -6.60 -11.29 2.91
CA ALA A 222 -6.27 -10.36 1.82
C ALA A 222 -7.08 -10.68 0.55
N PHE A 223 -7.84 -9.71 0.04
CA PHE A 223 -8.83 -9.90 -1.02
C PHE A 223 -8.46 -9.20 -2.34
N PHE A 224 -8.93 -9.80 -3.44
CA PHE A 224 -8.75 -9.32 -4.80
C PHE A 224 -10.07 -9.40 -5.58
N SER A 225 -10.26 -8.52 -6.56
CA SER A 225 -11.38 -8.55 -7.50
C SER A 225 -11.03 -9.29 -8.81
N GLY A 226 -11.92 -9.21 -9.80
CA GLY A 226 -11.79 -9.87 -11.10
C GLY A 226 -12.36 -11.28 -11.11
N GLY A 227 -13.45 -11.49 -11.87
CA GLY A 227 -14.24 -12.72 -11.86
C GLY A 227 -14.77 -13.03 -10.45
N TYR A 228 -14.58 -14.27 -9.98
CA TYR A 228 -14.90 -14.70 -8.61
C TYR A 228 -14.06 -14.03 -7.50
N GLY A 229 -13.12 -13.13 -7.85
CA GLY A 229 -12.15 -12.56 -6.93
C GLY A 229 -11.03 -13.53 -6.56
N HIS A 230 -10.34 -13.28 -5.46
CA HIS A 230 -9.42 -14.21 -4.79
C HIS A 230 -9.25 -13.80 -3.32
N VAL A 231 -8.93 -14.75 -2.43
CA VAL A 231 -8.61 -14.47 -1.03
C VAL A 231 -7.40 -15.30 -0.57
N MET A 232 -6.60 -14.75 0.33
CA MET A 232 -5.45 -15.41 0.94
C MET A 232 -5.39 -15.12 2.44
N ILE A 233 -4.88 -16.06 3.24
CA ILE A 233 -4.58 -15.82 4.66
C ILE A 233 -3.14 -15.34 4.83
N SER A 234 -2.97 -14.22 5.54
CA SER A 234 -1.63 -13.70 5.89
C SER A 234 -0.97 -14.58 6.95
N ILE A 235 0.32 -14.89 6.76
CA ILE A 235 1.16 -15.54 7.77
C ILE A 235 2.15 -14.56 8.43
N GLY A 236 1.96 -13.25 8.20
CA GLY A 236 2.81 -12.16 8.69
C GLY A 236 3.94 -11.80 7.75
N GLY A 237 4.56 -10.64 7.98
CA GLY A 237 5.74 -10.17 7.22
C GLY A 237 5.51 -9.98 5.72
N GLY A 238 4.27 -9.67 5.30
CA GLY A 238 3.89 -9.54 3.89
C GLY A 238 3.81 -10.86 3.11
N LYS A 239 3.87 -12.00 3.80
CA LYS A 239 3.73 -13.35 3.21
C LYS A 239 2.33 -13.90 3.50
N PHE A 240 1.81 -14.66 2.53
CA PHE A 240 0.46 -15.22 2.56
C PHE A 240 0.50 -16.68 2.17
N VAL A 241 -0.44 -17.48 2.66
CA VAL A 241 -0.71 -18.83 2.15
C VAL A 241 -1.93 -18.74 1.21
N SER A 242 -1.78 -19.27 0.01
CA SER A 242 -2.76 -19.18 -1.08
C SER A 242 -2.80 -20.47 -1.87
N ASN A 243 -4.00 -20.87 -2.28
CA ASN A 243 -4.19 -21.96 -3.23
C ASN A 243 -3.81 -21.53 -4.67
N ASP A 244 -3.64 -22.51 -5.55
CA ASP A 244 -3.55 -22.45 -7.02
C ASP A 244 -2.38 -21.65 -7.66
N ILE A 245 -1.80 -20.66 -6.97
CA ILE A 245 -0.83 -19.68 -7.51
C ILE A 245 0.51 -20.27 -8.02
N ASN A 246 0.85 -21.47 -7.56
CA ASN A 246 2.03 -22.23 -7.98
C ASN A 246 1.67 -23.64 -8.47
N GLY A 247 0.44 -23.82 -8.97
CA GLY A 247 -0.09 -25.09 -9.48
C GLY A 247 -1.50 -25.34 -8.96
N ARG A 248 -2.41 -25.84 -9.83
CA ARG A 248 -3.80 -26.12 -9.45
C ARG A 248 -3.86 -27.12 -8.29
N GLY A 249 -4.70 -26.86 -7.29
CA GLY A 249 -4.86 -27.67 -6.09
C GLY A 249 -3.71 -27.59 -5.08
N THR A 250 -2.62 -26.86 -5.37
CA THR A 250 -1.56 -26.62 -4.38
C THR A 250 -1.98 -25.57 -3.36
N LEU A 251 -1.32 -25.53 -2.20
CA LEU A 251 -1.47 -24.48 -1.18
C LEU A 251 -0.08 -24.00 -0.78
N THR A 252 0.32 -22.80 -1.21
CA THR A 252 1.73 -22.37 -1.16
C THR A 252 1.91 -20.94 -0.65
N VAL A 253 3.14 -20.60 -0.23
CA VAL A 253 3.49 -19.25 0.20
C VAL A 253 3.61 -18.32 -1.01
N THR A 254 3.00 -17.14 -0.92
CA THR A 254 2.97 -16.12 -1.96
C THR A 254 2.94 -14.70 -1.36
N THR A 255 2.80 -13.68 -2.22
CA THR A 255 2.65 -12.26 -1.86
C THR A 255 1.51 -11.62 -2.65
N ILE A 256 1.00 -10.47 -2.17
CA ILE A 256 0.04 -9.64 -2.92
C ILE A 256 0.59 -9.27 -4.31
N SER A 257 1.90 -9.00 -4.40
CA SER A 257 2.56 -8.68 -5.69
C SER A 257 2.48 -9.84 -6.67
N ALA A 258 2.73 -11.07 -6.22
CA ALA A 258 2.72 -12.26 -7.07
C ALA A 258 1.33 -12.61 -7.62
N ILE A 259 0.26 -12.39 -6.84
CA ILE A 259 -1.12 -12.51 -7.36
C ILE A 259 -1.38 -11.49 -8.47
N ARG A 260 -1.01 -10.22 -8.22
CA ARG A 260 -1.21 -9.13 -9.18
C ARG A 260 -0.44 -9.35 -10.48
N SER A 261 0.81 -9.83 -10.41
CA SER A 261 1.64 -10.02 -11.60
C SER A 261 1.34 -11.31 -12.37
N LYS A 262 1.08 -12.45 -11.69
CA LYS A 262 0.76 -13.71 -12.37
C LYS A 262 -0.66 -13.80 -12.90
N TRP A 263 -1.64 -13.19 -12.23
CA TRP A 263 -3.06 -13.36 -12.53
C TRP A 263 -3.79 -12.06 -12.89
N GLY A 264 -3.12 -10.91 -12.86
CA GLY A 264 -3.72 -9.60 -13.19
C GLY A 264 -4.81 -9.11 -12.22
N LYS A 265 -5.12 -9.86 -11.16
CA LYS A 265 -6.25 -9.57 -10.25
C LYS A 265 -5.98 -8.28 -9.44
N PRO A 266 -6.86 -7.26 -9.50
CA PRO A 266 -6.70 -6.03 -8.70
C PRO A 266 -6.86 -6.33 -7.21
N TYR A 267 -5.99 -5.75 -6.39
CA TYR A 267 -6.03 -5.89 -4.92
C TYR A 267 -7.05 -4.92 -4.32
N LEU A 268 -7.91 -5.41 -3.41
CA LEU A 268 -8.96 -4.62 -2.77
C LEU A 268 -8.55 -4.08 -1.40
N GLY A 269 -7.74 -4.83 -0.66
CA GLY A 269 -7.42 -4.58 0.75
C GLY A 269 -7.47 -5.87 1.55
N TRP A 270 -7.52 -5.73 2.87
CA TRP A 270 -7.66 -6.88 3.78
C TRP A 270 -8.79 -6.68 4.79
N THR A 271 -9.21 -7.76 5.43
CA THR A 271 -10.19 -7.74 6.53
C THR A 271 -9.71 -8.51 7.75
N GLN A 272 -10.23 -8.13 8.91
CA GLN A 272 -10.32 -9.07 10.03
C GLN A 272 -11.04 -10.34 9.56
N PRO A 273 -10.72 -11.52 10.12
CA PRO A 273 -11.44 -12.75 9.80
C PRO A 273 -12.90 -12.57 10.18
N TRP A 274 -13.75 -12.54 9.17
CA TRP A 274 -15.20 -12.54 9.28
C TRP A 274 -15.66 -13.48 8.18
N PHE A 275 -16.71 -14.24 8.43
CA PHE A 275 -17.22 -15.22 7.46
C PHE A 275 -18.73 -15.11 7.41
N GLN A 276 -19.34 -15.54 6.32
CA GLN A 276 -20.80 -15.65 6.20
C GLN A 276 -21.32 -16.99 6.76
N ALA A 277 -20.43 -17.91 7.13
CA ALA A 277 -20.81 -19.20 7.72
C ALA A 277 -21.41 -19.08 9.15
N ASN A 278 -21.40 -17.88 9.74
CA ASN A 278 -21.91 -17.58 11.07
C ASN A 278 -22.67 -16.22 11.17
N HIS A 279 -23.06 -15.64 10.02
CA HIS A 279 -23.89 -14.41 9.92
C HIS A 279 -24.84 -14.49 8.71
#